data_AF-A0A1I2JB27-F1
#
_entry.id   AF-A0A1I2JB27-F1
#
_cell.length_a   1.000
_cell.length_b   1.000
_cell.length_c   1.000
_cell.angle_alpha   90.00
_cell.angle_beta   90.00
_cell.angle_gamma   90.00
#
_symmetry.space_group_name_H-M   'P 1'
#
loop_
_entity.id
_entity.type
_entity.pdbx_description
1 polymer ?
#
loop_
_entity_poly.entity_id
_entity_poly.type
_entity_poly.pdbx_seq_one_letter_code
_entity_poly.pdbx_strand_id
1 'polypeptide(L)'
;MKVIIDRNRISTKRNHYLHEEILEAKKELQKKNLNVVLLEEEFYIECLTIPKCRKKYIDAVVQSEVNNKFKEKDDILYNYSIVYKGKENIKILINYIDSKNINCLKHLKKVLKISSVYPVQILESKKIKRKLRKNIFVAIFPYEDVLYGFTYYKKLILGTIIIRKDDSFEKTKDKIIELMTLSNDIIKQLNKEIPNEIYFFKDSINFIKINVNSIDNELKKIWSECYELQV
;
A
#
# COMPACT_ATOMS: atom_id res chain seq x y z
N MET A 1 -11.04 9.59 -5.95
CA MET A 1 -10.10 8.53 -6.37
C MET A 1 -9.55 8.82 -7.75
N LYS A 2 -8.24 9.09 -7.85
CA LYS A 2 -7.55 9.00 -9.14
C LYS A 2 -7.25 7.53 -9.41
N VAL A 3 -7.60 7.06 -10.60
CA VAL A 3 -7.52 5.66 -11.01
C VAL A 3 -6.53 5.57 -12.15
N ILE A 4 -5.49 4.75 -12.03
CA ILE A 4 -4.63 4.47 -13.19
C ILE A 4 -5.01 3.10 -13.75
N ILE A 5 -5.30 3.05 -15.05
CA ILE A 5 -5.56 1.80 -15.76
C ILE A 5 -4.25 1.35 -16.42
N ASP A 6 -3.59 0.35 -15.83
CA ASP A 6 -2.33 -0.22 -16.33
C ASP A 6 -2.62 -1.36 -17.34
N ARG A 7 -2.41 -1.06 -18.63
CA ARG A 7 -2.49 -2.00 -19.75
C ARG A 7 -1.23 -2.88 -19.77
N ASN A 8 -1.22 -4.00 -19.03
CA ASN A 8 -0.24 -5.08 -19.13
C ASN A 8 1.22 -4.69 -19.46
N ARG A 9 2.04 -4.41 -18.43
CA ARG A 9 3.49 -4.76 -18.38
C ARG A 9 4.32 -4.54 -19.67
N ILE A 10 4.12 -3.43 -20.38
CA ILE A 10 5.16 -2.81 -21.21
C ILE A 10 5.13 -1.33 -20.88
N SER A 11 6.27 -0.87 -20.34
CA SER A 11 6.59 0.53 -20.15
C SER A 11 6.37 1.29 -21.46
N THR A 12 5.29 2.04 -21.56
CA THR A 12 5.21 3.25 -22.39
C THR A 12 4.26 4.22 -21.69
N LYS A 13 4.84 5.26 -21.09
CA LYS A 13 4.24 6.53 -20.64
C LYS A 13 2.76 6.48 -20.22
N ARG A 14 2.57 6.48 -18.88
CA ARG A 14 1.35 6.72 -18.10
C ARG A 14 0.19 7.34 -18.90
N ASN A 15 -0.86 6.55 -19.17
CA ASN A 15 -2.17 7.12 -19.44
C ASN A 15 -2.92 7.19 -18.11
N HIS A 16 -2.99 8.40 -17.55
CA HIS A 16 -3.86 8.72 -16.43
C HIS A 16 -5.27 8.92 -17.00
N TYR A 17 -6.28 8.29 -16.41
CA TYR A 17 -7.66 8.55 -16.79
C TYR A 17 -8.48 8.82 -15.53
N LEU A 18 -9.11 9.99 -15.47
CA LEU A 18 -10.19 10.27 -14.53
C LEU A 18 -11.41 9.38 -14.88
N HIS A 19 -12.28 9.16 -13.90
CA HIS A 19 -13.48 8.32 -14.07
C HIS A 19 -14.31 8.72 -15.33
N GLU A 20 -14.41 10.02 -15.60
CA GLU A 20 -15.14 10.57 -16.74
C GLU A 20 -14.44 10.27 -18.08
N GLU A 21 -13.12 10.38 -18.14
CA GLU A 21 -12.31 10.06 -19.33
C GLU A 21 -12.33 8.55 -19.66
N ILE A 22 -12.48 7.69 -18.64
CA ILE A 22 -12.64 6.24 -18.82
C ILE A 22 -13.96 5.92 -19.54
N LEU A 23 -15.03 6.67 -19.26
CA LEU A 23 -16.34 6.48 -19.89
C LEU A 23 -16.33 6.89 -21.37
N GLU A 24 -15.50 7.87 -21.74
CA GLU A 24 -15.28 8.26 -23.14
C GLU A 24 -14.39 7.24 -23.89
N ALA A 25 -13.32 6.74 -23.26
CA ALA A 25 -12.41 5.74 -23.82
C ALA A 25 -12.99 4.30 -23.88
N LYS A 26 -14.27 4.14 -23.52
CA LYS A 26 -14.97 2.88 -23.22
C LYS A 26 -14.88 1.81 -24.32
N LYS A 27 -14.98 2.18 -25.61
CA LYS A 27 -14.99 1.18 -26.71
C LYS A 27 -13.67 0.42 -26.86
N GLU A 28 -12.52 1.07 -26.65
CA GLU A 28 -11.22 0.40 -26.77
C GLU A 28 -10.84 -0.39 -25.51
N LEU A 29 -11.21 0.14 -24.34
CA LEU A 29 -10.88 -0.44 -23.04
C LEU A 29 -11.70 -1.70 -22.74
N GLN A 30 -12.93 -1.79 -23.25
CA GLN A 30 -13.82 -2.94 -23.08
C GLN A 30 -13.23 -4.28 -23.55
N LYS A 31 -12.36 -4.25 -24.56
CA LYS A 31 -11.75 -5.46 -25.13
C LYS A 31 -10.55 -5.98 -24.33
N LYS A 32 -10.11 -5.26 -23.30
CA LYS A 32 -8.85 -5.54 -22.59
C LYS A 32 -9.10 -5.91 -21.14
N ASN A 33 -8.22 -6.77 -20.59
CA ASN A 33 -8.12 -6.99 -19.15
C ASN A 33 -7.36 -5.81 -18.55
N LEU A 34 -7.97 -5.14 -17.58
CA LEU A 34 -7.46 -3.90 -17.01
C LEU A 34 -7.04 -4.10 -15.56
N ASN A 35 -5.85 -3.59 -15.23
CA ASN A 35 -5.43 -3.47 -13.84
C ASN A 35 -5.67 -2.04 -13.38
N VAL A 36 -6.29 -1.90 -12.22
CA VAL A 36 -6.59 -0.61 -11.62
C VAL A 36 -5.61 -0.34 -10.49
N VAL A 37 -4.93 0.81 -10.56
CA VAL A 37 -4.12 1.34 -9.48
C VAL A 37 -4.90 2.38 -8.71
N LEU A 38 -4.97 2.20 -7.40
CA LEU A 38 -5.58 3.16 -6.48
C LEU A 38 -4.50 4.13 -5.99
N LEU A 39 -4.75 5.42 -6.18
CA LEU A 39 -3.91 6.52 -5.69
C LEU A 39 -4.58 7.19 -4.50
N GLU A 40 -3.75 7.66 -3.57
CA GLU A 40 -4.18 8.47 -2.41
C GLU A 40 -5.19 7.80 -1.47
N GLU A 41 -5.44 6.49 -1.63
CA GLU A 41 -6.33 5.70 -0.78
C GLU A 41 -5.54 5.10 0.39
N GLU A 42 -6.06 5.30 1.61
CA GLU A 42 -5.45 4.75 2.82
C GLU A 42 -5.58 3.22 2.85
N PHE A 43 -4.51 2.57 3.27
CA PHE A 43 -4.38 1.12 3.27
C PHE A 43 -4.08 0.64 4.69
N TYR A 44 -5.06 -0.04 5.29
CA TYR A 44 -4.98 -0.48 6.68
C TYR A 44 -4.57 -1.94 6.73
N ILE A 45 -3.76 -2.30 7.71
CA ILE A 45 -3.22 -3.65 7.84
C ILE A 45 -3.40 -4.11 9.27
N GLU A 46 -3.87 -5.33 9.44
CA GLU A 46 -4.14 -5.95 10.72
C GLU A 46 -3.65 -7.38 10.76
N CYS A 47 -3.14 -7.82 11.91
CA CYS A 47 -2.69 -9.18 12.13
C CYS A 47 -3.64 -9.90 13.10
N LEU A 48 -4.36 -10.89 12.59
CA LEU A 48 -5.27 -11.72 13.35
C LEU A 48 -4.61 -13.07 13.67
N THR A 49 -4.69 -13.51 14.93
CA THR A 49 -4.27 -14.86 15.34
C THR A 49 -5.50 -15.71 15.61
N ILE A 50 -5.61 -16.85 14.93
CA ILE A 50 -6.75 -17.78 15.08
C ILE A 50 -6.28 -19.21 15.37
N PRO A 51 -7.11 -20.08 15.95
CA PRO A 51 -6.84 -21.50 16.03
C PRO A 51 -6.64 -22.12 14.66
N LYS A 52 -5.80 -23.16 14.58
CA LYS A 52 -5.53 -23.85 13.32
C LYS A 52 -6.79 -24.54 12.80
N CYS A 53 -7.23 -24.10 11.62
CA CYS A 53 -8.44 -24.61 11.00
C CYS A 53 -8.25 -24.83 9.48
N ARG A 54 -9.25 -25.42 8.83
CA ARG A 54 -9.29 -25.57 7.36
C ARG A 54 -9.56 -24.22 6.71
N LYS A 55 -9.09 -24.03 5.47
CA LYS A 55 -9.20 -22.76 4.73
C LYS A 55 -10.61 -22.16 4.73
N LYS A 56 -11.66 -22.98 4.53
CA LYS A 56 -13.06 -22.49 4.57
C LYS A 56 -13.44 -21.77 5.86
N TYR A 57 -12.85 -22.15 6.99
CA TYR A 57 -13.09 -21.48 8.28
C TYR A 57 -12.24 -20.22 8.43
N ILE A 58 -11.05 -20.19 7.80
CA ILE A 58 -10.24 -18.98 7.71
C ILE A 58 -11.02 -17.90 6.95
N ASP A 59 -11.60 -18.26 5.79
CA ASP A 59 -12.42 -17.34 4.99
C ASP A 59 -13.59 -16.77 5.82
N ALA A 60 -14.30 -17.63 6.55
CA ALA A 60 -15.42 -17.22 7.40
C ALA A 60 -15.00 -16.29 8.55
N VAL A 61 -13.87 -16.59 9.22
CA VAL A 61 -13.36 -15.77 10.32
C VAL A 61 -12.91 -14.40 9.82
N VAL A 62 -12.15 -14.34 8.71
CA VAL A 62 -11.73 -13.06 8.11
C VAL A 62 -12.95 -12.24 7.69
N GLN A 63 -13.95 -12.87 7.07
CA GLN A 63 -15.18 -12.17 6.69
C GLN A 63 -15.96 -11.66 7.90
N SER A 64 -16.01 -12.42 9.00
CA SER A 64 -16.62 -11.96 10.25
C SER A 64 -15.88 -10.75 10.82
N GLU A 65 -14.54 -10.76 10.81
CA GLU A 65 -13.73 -9.65 11.29
C GLU A 65 -14.00 -8.36 10.51
N VAL A 66 -14.03 -8.47 9.17
CA VAL A 66 -14.38 -7.35 8.28
C VAL A 66 -15.79 -6.82 8.60
N ASN A 67 -16.77 -7.71 8.77
CA ASN A 67 -18.16 -7.32 9.06
C ASN A 67 -18.32 -6.64 10.42
N ASN A 68 -17.52 -7.01 11.41
CA ASN A 68 -17.58 -6.42 12.75
C ASN A 68 -16.94 -5.03 12.77
N LYS A 69 -15.88 -4.84 11.99
CA LYS A 69 -15.10 -3.60 11.98
C LYS A 69 -15.80 -2.47 11.23
N PHE A 70 -16.49 -2.78 10.14
CA PHE A 70 -17.06 -1.76 9.27
C PHE A 70 -18.57 -1.88 9.13
N LYS A 71 -19.25 -0.74 9.30
CA LYS A 71 -20.72 -0.66 9.21
C LYS A 71 -21.22 -0.71 7.76
N GLU A 72 -20.55 0.01 6.86
CA GLU A 72 -20.93 0.12 5.44
C GLU A 72 -20.03 -0.77 4.58
N LYS A 73 -20.56 -1.91 4.15
CA LYS A 73 -19.76 -2.94 3.45
C LYS A 73 -19.40 -2.56 2.02
N ASP A 74 -20.13 -1.62 1.45
CA ASP A 74 -20.01 -1.28 0.05
C ASP A 74 -18.72 -0.52 -0.27
N ASP A 75 -18.10 0.08 0.75
CA ASP A 75 -16.96 0.97 0.60
C ASP A 75 -15.63 0.29 0.92
N ILE A 76 -15.62 -1.04 1.07
CA ILE A 76 -14.43 -1.77 1.52
C ILE A 76 -13.94 -2.76 0.48
N LEU A 77 -12.64 -2.72 0.22
CA LEU A 77 -11.90 -3.80 -0.42
C LEU A 77 -10.99 -4.43 0.62
N TYR A 78 -10.99 -5.75 0.70
CA TYR A 78 -10.04 -6.45 1.57
C TYR A 78 -9.44 -7.68 0.90
N ASN A 79 -8.24 -8.04 1.35
CA ASN A 79 -7.59 -9.30 1.02
C ASN A 79 -6.75 -9.74 2.22
N TYR A 80 -6.53 -11.05 2.35
CA TYR A 80 -5.75 -11.59 3.45
C TYR A 80 -4.64 -12.53 2.97
N SER A 81 -3.63 -12.70 3.81
CA SER A 81 -2.52 -13.64 3.59
C SER A 81 -2.21 -14.38 4.87
N ILE A 82 -1.99 -15.69 4.78
CA ILE A 82 -1.50 -16.49 5.91
C ILE A 82 0.00 -16.23 6.05
N VAL A 83 0.41 -15.57 7.12
CA VAL A 83 1.80 -15.17 7.35
C VAL A 83 2.55 -16.14 8.27
N TYR A 84 1.81 -16.92 9.06
CA TYR A 84 2.37 -17.99 9.90
C TYR A 84 1.36 -19.12 10.07
N LYS A 85 1.85 -20.36 10.10
CA LYS A 85 1.05 -21.57 10.33
C LYS A 85 1.76 -22.47 11.33
N GLY A 86 1.36 -22.38 12.60
CA GLY A 86 1.89 -23.18 13.69
C GLY A 86 1.22 -24.54 13.84
N LYS A 87 1.53 -25.20 14.97
CA LYS A 87 0.86 -26.43 15.39
C LYS A 87 -0.58 -26.17 15.82
N GLU A 88 -0.79 -25.11 16.60
CA GLU A 88 -2.08 -24.80 17.24
C GLU A 88 -2.78 -23.57 16.65
N ASN A 89 -2.03 -22.65 16.05
CA ASN A 89 -2.56 -21.38 15.56
C ASN A 89 -2.08 -21.03 14.15
N ILE A 90 -2.79 -20.09 13.53
CA ILE A 90 -2.48 -19.47 12.24
C ILE A 90 -2.50 -17.96 12.46
N LYS A 91 -1.53 -17.25 11.89
CA LYS A 91 -1.56 -15.79 11.82
C LYS A 91 -1.90 -15.34 10.43
N ILE A 92 -2.83 -14.40 10.34
CA ILE A 92 -3.41 -13.89 9.11
C ILE A 92 -3.20 -12.39 9.09
N LEU A 93 -2.61 -11.90 8.02
CA LEU A 93 -2.52 -10.48 7.75
C LEU A 93 -3.69 -10.10 6.86
N ILE A 94 -4.59 -9.24 7.34
CA ILE A 94 -5.72 -8.72 6.60
C ILE A 94 -5.38 -7.30 6.19
N ASN A 95 -5.59 -6.99 4.91
CA ASN A 95 -5.39 -5.65 4.38
C ASN A 95 -6.73 -5.10 3.92
N TYR A 96 -7.01 -3.84 4.23
CA TYR A 96 -8.24 -3.15 3.93
C TYR A 96 -7.96 -1.85 3.19
N ILE A 97 -8.88 -1.48 2.31
CA ILE A 97 -9.04 -0.14 1.78
C ILE A 97 -10.48 0.23 2.06
N ASP A 98 -10.70 1.27 2.86
CA ASP A 98 -12.01 1.85 3.12
C ASP A 98 -12.09 3.17 2.35
N SER A 99 -12.94 3.20 1.34
CA SER A 99 -13.08 4.36 0.46
C SER A 99 -14.44 4.38 -0.18
N LYS A 100 -15.16 5.49 0.02
CA LYS A 100 -16.42 5.81 -0.66
C LYS A 100 -16.31 5.74 -2.19
N ASN A 101 -15.09 5.89 -2.71
CA ASN A 101 -14.81 5.80 -4.13
C ASN A 101 -14.72 4.37 -4.68
N ILE A 102 -14.66 3.34 -3.82
CA ILE A 102 -14.67 1.93 -4.24
C ILE A 102 -15.94 1.60 -5.01
N ASN A 103 -17.07 2.26 -4.69
CA ASN A 103 -18.30 2.10 -5.46
C ASN A 103 -18.12 2.44 -6.95
N CYS A 104 -17.26 3.41 -7.29
CA CYS A 104 -16.93 3.70 -8.69
C CYS A 104 -16.30 2.49 -9.39
N LEU A 105 -15.49 1.68 -8.69
CA LEU A 105 -14.94 0.43 -9.25
C LEU A 105 -16.02 -0.59 -9.56
N LYS A 106 -17.09 -0.67 -8.75
CA LYS A 106 -18.23 -1.55 -9.03
C LYS A 106 -18.93 -1.12 -10.32
N HIS A 107 -19.13 0.17 -10.53
CA HIS A 107 -19.68 0.70 -11.78
C HIS A 107 -18.75 0.41 -12.97
N LEU A 108 -17.45 0.66 -12.83
CA LEU A 108 -16.46 0.36 -13.87
C LEU A 108 -16.43 -1.13 -14.22
N LYS A 109 -16.52 -2.03 -13.24
CA LYS A 109 -16.52 -3.48 -13.45
C LYS A 109 -17.75 -3.98 -14.22
N LYS A 110 -18.87 -3.25 -14.21
CA LYS A 110 -20.05 -3.55 -15.05
C LYS A 110 -19.79 -3.28 -16.54
N VAL A 111 -18.88 -2.37 -16.86
CA VAL A 111 -18.65 -1.90 -18.22
C VAL A 111 -17.25 -2.23 -18.76
N LEU A 112 -16.32 -2.65 -17.91
CA LEU A 112 -14.93 -2.97 -18.24
C LEU A 112 -14.50 -4.29 -17.60
N LYS A 113 -13.58 -4.99 -18.26
CA LYS A 113 -13.01 -6.22 -17.74
C LYS A 113 -11.82 -5.93 -16.82
N ILE A 114 -12.09 -5.69 -15.54
CA ILE A 114 -11.07 -5.43 -14.52
C ILE A 114 -10.50 -6.77 -14.00
N SER A 115 -9.20 -7.01 -14.22
CA SER A 115 -8.49 -8.21 -13.77
C SER A 115 -7.94 -8.08 -12.36
N SER A 116 -7.51 -6.89 -11.94
CA SER A 116 -7.00 -6.67 -10.60
C SER A 116 -7.12 -5.20 -10.17
N VAL A 117 -7.16 -4.99 -8.86
CA VAL A 117 -7.15 -3.67 -8.22
C VAL A 117 -6.05 -3.70 -7.17
N TYR A 118 -5.16 -2.71 -7.16
CA TYR A 118 -4.10 -2.62 -6.16
C TYR A 118 -3.74 -1.17 -5.83
N PRO A 119 -3.41 -0.85 -4.57
CA PRO A 119 -2.84 0.44 -4.21
C PRO A 119 -1.43 0.60 -4.79
N VAL A 120 -1.02 1.85 -5.02
CA VAL A 120 0.28 2.17 -5.66
C VAL A 120 1.48 1.59 -4.90
N GLN A 121 1.41 1.50 -3.56
CA GLN A 121 2.46 0.90 -2.73
C GLN A 121 2.74 -0.56 -3.13
N ILE A 122 1.71 -1.35 -3.46
CA ILE A 122 1.88 -2.74 -3.91
C ILE A 122 2.59 -2.79 -5.27
N LEU A 123 2.27 -1.87 -6.18
CA LEU A 123 2.91 -1.79 -7.50
C LEU A 123 4.40 -1.47 -7.36
N GLU A 124 4.72 -0.43 -6.60
CA GLU A 124 6.09 0.08 -6.44
C GLU A 124 6.96 -0.83 -5.56
N SER A 125 6.36 -1.53 -4.59
CA SER A 125 7.10 -2.48 -3.73
C SER A 125 7.89 -3.52 -4.53
N LYS A 126 7.35 -4.00 -5.65
CA LYS A 126 8.02 -4.97 -6.52
C LYS A 126 9.26 -4.38 -7.19
N LYS A 127 9.20 -3.13 -7.63
CA LYS A 127 10.32 -2.42 -8.27
C LYS A 127 11.39 -2.12 -7.22
N ILE A 128 10.99 -1.54 -6.09
CA ILE A 128 11.87 -1.21 -4.96
C ILE A 128 12.57 -2.47 -4.43
N LYS A 129 11.85 -3.58 -4.23
CA LYS A 129 12.44 -4.85 -3.80
C LYS A 129 13.53 -5.36 -4.76
N ARG A 130 13.33 -5.25 -6.08
CA ARG A 130 14.35 -5.68 -7.06
C ARG A 130 15.62 -4.87 -6.93
N LYS A 131 15.47 -3.57 -6.65
CA LYS A 131 16.57 -2.62 -6.52
C LYS A 131 17.32 -2.79 -5.20
N LEU A 132 16.62 -2.81 -4.07
CA LEU A 132 17.24 -2.95 -2.75
C LEU A 132 17.78 -4.37 -2.50
N ARG A 133 17.20 -5.39 -3.15
CA ARG A 133 17.52 -6.82 -2.93
C ARG A 133 17.39 -7.26 -1.45
N LYS A 134 16.64 -6.50 -0.64
CA LYS A 134 16.36 -6.82 0.77
C LYS A 134 15.02 -7.52 0.92
N ASN A 135 14.95 -8.42 1.90
CA ASN A 135 13.72 -9.11 2.26
C ASN A 135 12.88 -8.35 3.28
N ILE A 136 13.47 -7.35 3.93
CA ILE A 136 12.83 -6.46 4.87
C ILE A 136 13.39 -5.04 4.68
N PHE A 137 12.50 -4.05 4.56
CA PHE A 137 12.87 -2.64 4.43
C PHE A 137 11.66 -1.76 4.65
N VAL A 138 11.89 -0.50 5.02
CA VAL A 138 10.90 0.57 4.96
C VAL A 138 11.28 1.50 3.81
N ALA A 139 10.35 1.79 2.93
CA ALA A 139 10.60 2.68 1.79
C ALA A 139 9.57 3.79 1.75
N ILE A 140 10.04 5.00 1.43
CA ILE A 140 9.22 6.18 1.15
C ILE A 140 9.59 6.65 -0.25
N PHE A 141 8.59 6.92 -1.10
CA PHE A 141 8.81 7.29 -2.49
C PHE A 141 7.76 8.31 -2.97
N PRO A 142 8.14 9.24 -3.85
CA PRO A 142 7.19 10.15 -4.50
C PRO A 142 6.46 9.43 -5.63
N TYR A 143 5.18 9.74 -5.74
CA TYR A 143 4.37 9.39 -6.90
C TYR A 143 3.34 10.50 -7.14
N GLU A 144 3.50 11.21 -8.26
CA GLU A 144 2.83 12.52 -8.47
C GLU A 144 3.19 13.47 -7.31
N ASP A 145 2.23 14.19 -6.75
CA ASP A 145 2.42 15.22 -5.72
C ASP A 145 2.32 14.66 -4.29
N VAL A 146 2.45 13.35 -4.13
CA VAL A 146 2.23 12.63 -2.86
C VAL A 146 3.39 11.68 -2.58
N LEU A 147 3.81 11.63 -1.33
CA LEU A 147 4.78 10.67 -0.83
C LEU A 147 4.07 9.46 -0.24
N TYR A 148 4.46 8.29 -0.71
CA TYR A 148 3.93 7.01 -0.24
C TYR A 148 5.01 6.28 0.55
N GLY A 149 4.64 5.78 1.72
CA GLY A 149 5.52 4.95 2.54
C GLY A 149 4.95 3.55 2.74
N PHE A 150 5.83 2.56 2.87
CA PHE A 150 5.44 1.21 3.26
C PHE A 150 6.58 0.44 3.92
N THR A 151 6.22 -0.50 4.78
CA THR A 151 7.13 -1.52 5.29
C THR A 151 6.92 -2.81 4.52
N TYR A 152 8.01 -3.39 4.03
CA TYR A 152 8.00 -4.63 3.26
C TYR A 152 8.65 -5.77 4.04
N TYR A 153 8.05 -6.96 3.98
CA TYR A 153 8.63 -8.19 4.49
C TYR A 153 8.27 -9.40 3.61
N LYS A 154 9.27 -10.05 2.98
CA LYS A 154 9.11 -11.30 2.22
C LYS A 154 7.89 -11.34 1.28
N LYS A 155 7.63 -10.26 0.53
CA LYS A 155 6.50 -10.06 -0.41
C LYS A 155 5.19 -9.54 0.21
N LEU A 156 5.19 -9.27 1.51
CA LEU A 156 4.09 -8.67 2.23
C LEU A 156 4.38 -7.19 2.46
N ILE A 157 3.34 -6.38 2.43
CA ILE A 157 3.37 -5.04 3.02
C ILE A 157 2.82 -5.18 4.43
N LEU A 158 3.50 -4.60 5.42
CA LEU A 158 3.14 -4.71 6.84
C LEU A 158 2.63 -3.41 7.44
N GLY A 159 2.86 -2.29 6.76
CA GLY A 159 2.24 -1.01 7.08
C GLY A 159 2.39 -0.08 5.88
N THR A 160 1.57 0.96 5.81
CA THR A 160 1.68 2.01 4.80
C THR A 160 1.33 3.37 5.37
N ILE A 161 1.86 4.41 4.75
CA ILE A 161 1.51 5.80 5.01
C ILE A 161 1.38 6.58 3.71
N ILE A 162 0.66 7.68 3.80
CA ILE A 162 0.52 8.67 2.75
C ILE A 162 0.86 10.03 3.38
N ILE A 163 1.85 10.71 2.82
CA ILE A 163 2.30 12.03 3.23
C ILE A 163 1.95 12.99 2.09
N ARG A 164 1.11 13.97 2.39
CA ARG A 164 0.56 14.94 1.43
C ARG A 164 1.35 16.25 1.49
N LYS A 165 1.27 17.06 0.43
CA LYS A 165 2.02 18.33 0.31
C LYS A 165 1.76 19.30 1.47
N ASP A 166 0.55 19.28 2.01
CA ASP A 166 0.08 20.12 3.12
C ASP A 166 0.40 19.56 4.51
N ASP A 167 0.97 18.36 4.62
CA ASP A 167 1.41 17.84 5.91
C ASP A 167 2.61 18.66 6.43
N SER A 168 2.59 19.02 7.71
CA SER A 168 3.75 19.62 8.36
C SER A 168 4.88 18.61 8.52
N PHE A 169 6.08 19.12 8.80
CA PHE A 169 7.23 18.28 9.15
C PHE A 169 6.92 17.34 10.32
N GLU A 170 6.34 17.85 11.41
CA GLU A 170 6.00 17.05 12.59
C GLU A 170 4.96 15.97 12.26
N LYS A 171 3.91 16.32 11.51
CA LYS A 171 2.90 15.34 11.07
C LYS A 171 3.50 14.26 10.18
N THR A 172 4.46 14.60 9.33
CA THR A 172 5.20 13.65 8.50
C THR A 172 6.04 12.71 9.35
N LYS A 173 6.76 13.25 10.33
CA LYS A 173 7.55 12.47 11.29
C LYS A 173 6.67 11.49 12.06
N ASP A 174 5.54 11.95 12.59
CA ASP A 174 4.58 11.12 13.34
C ASP A 174 4.08 9.95 12.51
N LYS A 175 3.68 10.20 11.24
CA LYS A 175 3.28 9.14 10.31
C LYS A 175 4.38 8.12 10.08
N ILE A 176 5.63 8.56 9.92
CA ILE A 176 6.76 7.64 9.72
C ILE A 176 7.00 6.80 10.98
N ILE A 177 6.92 7.39 12.17
CA ILE A 177 7.05 6.67 13.44
C ILE A 177 5.90 5.67 13.61
N GLU A 178 4.66 6.06 13.28
CA GLU A 178 3.49 5.19 13.31
C GLU A 178 3.69 3.98 12.38
N LEU A 179 4.15 4.20 11.14
CA LEU A 179 4.48 3.14 10.19
C LEU A 179 5.45 2.13 10.79
N MET A 180 6.53 2.62 11.40
CA MET A 180 7.56 1.81 12.02
C MET A 180 7.01 1.02 13.21
N THR A 181 6.15 1.65 14.02
CA THR A 181 5.55 1.06 15.22
C THR A 181 4.58 -0.06 14.86
N LEU A 182 3.62 0.21 13.97
CA LEU A 182 2.64 -0.79 13.51
C LEU A 182 3.33 -1.98 12.84
N SER A 183 4.35 -1.70 12.04
CA SER A 183 5.15 -2.76 11.44
C SER A 183 5.89 -3.58 12.50
N ASN A 184 6.42 -2.92 13.55
CA ASN A 184 7.22 -3.56 14.60
C ASN A 184 6.37 -4.55 15.37
N ASP A 185 5.12 -4.21 15.67
CA ASP A 185 4.20 -5.10 16.37
C ASP A 185 3.90 -6.36 15.56
N ILE A 186 3.68 -6.22 14.26
CA ILE A 186 3.48 -7.35 13.35
C ILE A 186 4.76 -8.18 13.20
N ILE A 187 5.93 -7.53 13.16
CA ILE A 187 7.23 -8.20 12.97
C ILE A 187 7.71 -8.92 14.23
N LYS A 188 7.48 -8.35 15.42
CA LYS A 188 7.69 -9.02 16.71
C LYS A 188 6.85 -10.28 16.80
N GLN A 189 5.59 -10.23 16.37
CA GLN A 189 4.76 -11.43 16.27
C GLN A 189 5.33 -12.49 15.32
N LEU A 190 6.22 -12.13 14.40
CA LEU A 190 6.92 -13.05 13.50
C LEU A 190 8.33 -13.44 13.98
N ASN A 191 8.74 -13.05 15.20
CA ASN A 191 10.08 -13.25 15.77
C ASN A 191 11.18 -12.71 14.83
N LYS A 192 10.99 -11.47 14.37
CA LYS A 192 11.94 -10.74 13.53
C LYS A 192 12.14 -9.34 14.09
N GLU A 193 13.18 -8.67 13.60
CA GLU A 193 13.47 -7.26 13.92
C GLU A 193 13.23 -6.41 12.69
N ILE A 194 12.73 -5.18 12.91
CA ILE A 194 12.63 -4.19 11.86
C ILE A 194 13.98 -3.58 11.56
N PRO A 195 14.31 -3.33 10.28
CA PRO A 195 15.50 -2.57 9.94
C PRO A 195 15.40 -1.15 10.49
N ASN A 196 16.46 -0.70 11.16
CA ASN A 196 16.62 0.67 11.64
C ASN A 196 16.90 1.67 10.51
N GLU A 197 16.50 1.33 9.28
CA GLU A 197 16.85 2.03 8.05
C GLU A 197 15.60 2.29 7.22
N ILE A 198 15.38 3.54 6.85
CA ILE A 198 14.33 3.98 5.93
C ILE A 198 14.99 4.38 4.60
N TYR A 199 14.42 3.90 3.50
CA TYR A 199 14.89 4.18 2.15
C TYR A 199 14.01 5.26 1.52
N PHE A 200 14.51 6.49 1.46
CA PHE A 200 13.80 7.62 0.88
C PHE A 200 14.19 7.78 -0.59
N PHE A 201 13.30 7.42 -1.50
CA PHE A 201 13.53 7.52 -2.94
C PHE A 201 13.28 8.95 -3.39
N LYS A 202 14.22 9.56 -4.11
CA LYS A 202 14.00 10.84 -4.81
C LYS A 202 13.30 10.61 -6.16
N ASP A 203 13.61 9.46 -6.78
CA ASP A 203 13.02 9.00 -8.02
C ASP A 203 13.12 7.46 -8.09
N SER A 204 12.79 6.87 -9.24
CA SER A 204 12.85 5.40 -9.42
C SER A 204 14.26 4.80 -9.28
N ILE A 205 15.33 5.60 -9.40
CA ILE A 205 16.75 5.23 -9.49
C ILE A 205 17.56 5.72 -8.28
N ASN A 206 17.25 6.86 -7.70
CA ASN A 206 18.02 7.45 -6.61
C ASN A 206 17.29 7.35 -5.27
N PHE A 207 18.01 6.95 -4.22
CA PHE A 207 17.48 6.93 -2.85
C PHE A 207 18.55 7.33 -1.82
N ILE A 208 18.10 7.93 -0.73
CA ILE A 208 18.88 8.18 0.47
C ILE A 208 18.47 7.14 1.52
N LYS A 209 19.46 6.67 2.27
CA LYS A 209 19.25 5.79 3.40
C LYS A 209 19.27 6.64 4.67
N ILE A 210 18.20 6.53 5.45
CA ILE A 210 18.03 7.25 6.72
C ILE A 210 18.13 6.28 7.87
N ASN A 211 18.86 6.62 8.93
CA ASN A 211 18.81 5.86 10.18
C ASN A 211 17.68 6.39 11.09
N VAL A 212 16.84 5.49 11.58
CA VAL A 212 15.69 5.82 12.44
C VAL A 212 16.13 6.51 13.74
N ASN A 213 17.31 6.19 14.25
CA ASN A 213 17.84 6.80 15.47
C ASN A 213 18.28 8.27 15.28
N SER A 214 18.49 8.71 14.04
CA SER A 214 18.88 10.07 13.66
C SER A 214 17.82 10.74 12.79
N ILE A 215 16.58 10.24 12.85
CA ILE A 215 15.50 10.60 11.94
C ILE A 215 15.21 12.10 11.94
N ASP A 216 15.36 12.79 13.07
CA ASP A 216 15.09 14.23 13.19
C ASP A 216 16.00 15.07 12.30
N ASN A 217 17.31 14.83 12.35
CA ASN A 217 18.29 15.60 11.59
C ASN A 217 18.25 15.21 10.11
N GLU A 218 18.08 13.92 9.82
CA GLU A 218 18.09 13.40 8.46
C GLU A 218 16.80 13.69 7.70
N LEU A 219 15.63 13.62 8.35
CA LEU A 219 14.37 14.06 7.74
C LEU A 219 14.34 15.57 7.53
N LYS A 220 14.85 16.39 8.46
CA LYS A 220 14.91 17.85 8.25
C LYS A 220 15.71 18.20 7.00
N LYS A 221 16.85 17.54 6.80
CA LYS A 221 17.68 17.71 5.59
C LYS A 221 16.93 17.27 4.31
N ILE A 222 16.22 16.15 4.36
CA ILE A 222 15.44 15.68 3.20
C ILE A 222 14.25 16.59 2.92
N TRP A 223 13.61 17.10 3.97
CA TRP A 223 12.48 18.02 3.87
C TRP A 223 12.89 19.31 3.16
N SER A 224 14.01 19.93 3.56
CA SER A 224 14.53 21.14 2.89
C SER A 224 15.04 20.86 1.47
N GLU A 225 15.71 19.72 1.23
CA GLU A 225 16.26 19.39 -0.10
C GLU A 225 15.21 18.92 -1.11
N CYS A 226 14.13 18.29 -0.68
CA CYS A 226 13.21 17.57 -1.57
C CYS A 226 11.79 18.12 -1.54
N TYR A 227 11.37 18.72 -0.44
CA TYR A 227 9.98 19.18 -0.26
C TYR A 227 9.84 20.68 -0.52
N GLU A 228 10.75 21.52 -0.01
CA GLU A 228 10.72 22.97 -0.28
C GLU A 228 11.06 23.32 -1.74
N LEU A 229 11.93 22.53 -2.40
CA LEU A 229 12.33 22.78 -3.79
C LEU A 229 11.31 22.31 -4.85
N GLN A 230 10.24 21.62 -4.42
CA GLN A 230 9.12 21.24 -5.30
C GLN A 230 7.86 22.11 -5.07
N VAL A 231 7.99 23.22 -4.32
CA VAL A 231 6.95 24.24 -4.13
C VAL A 231 7.15 25.41 -5.08
#